data_AF-A0A843F4K7-F1
#
_entry.id   AF-A0A843F4K7-F1
#
_cell.length_a   1.000
_cell.length_b   1.000
_cell.length_c   1.000
_cell.angle_alpha   90.00
_cell.angle_beta   90.00
_cell.angle_gamma   90.00
#
_symmetry.space_group_name_H-M   'P 1'
#
loop_
_entity.id
_entity.type
_entity.pdbx_description
1 polymer ?
#
loop_
_entity_poly.entity_id
_entity_poly.type
_entity_poly.pdbx_seq_one_letter_code
_entity_poly.pdbx_strand_id
1 'polypeptide(L)'
;AIELAKKDDYLIKLIAEVSPDNLQVSPRLVRRGSSYDVSGTLNMATIKTDLADDVSVIGLGAGSLETASAMLTDLISILKNKN
;
A
#
# COMPACT_ATOMS: atom_id res chain seq x y z
N ALA A 1 -2.03 -13.22 -19.94
CA ALA A 1 -2.22 -13.20 -18.47
C ALA A 1 -3.13 -12.06 -18.02
N ILE A 2 -2.75 -10.79 -18.21
CA ILE A 2 -3.55 -9.62 -17.78
C ILE A 2 -4.96 -9.61 -18.40
N GLU A 3 -5.06 -9.80 -19.72
CA GLU A 3 -6.37 -9.81 -20.40
C GLU A 3 -7.26 -10.98 -20.00
N LEU A 4 -6.67 -12.12 -19.61
CA LEU A 4 -7.43 -13.27 -19.11
C LEU A 4 -7.98 -12.97 -17.71
N ALA A 5 -7.15 -12.44 -16.81
CA ALA A 5 -7.59 -12.01 -15.49
C ALA A 5 -8.76 -11.01 -15.57
N LYS A 6 -8.67 -10.03 -16.48
CA LYS A 6 -9.75 -9.05 -16.68
C LYS A 6 -11.08 -9.69 -17.12
N LYS A 7 -11.04 -10.73 -17.97
CA LYS A 7 -12.23 -11.46 -18.41
C LYS A 7 -12.94 -12.17 -17.26
N ASP A 8 -12.19 -12.62 -16.27
CA ASP A 8 -12.69 -13.33 -15.10
C ASP A 8 -12.96 -12.38 -13.90
N ASP A 9 -12.98 -11.06 -14.13
CA ASP A 9 -13.18 -10.00 -13.13
C ASP A 9 -12.08 -9.88 -12.05
N TYR A 10 -10.84 -10.19 -12.46
CA TYR A 10 -9.63 -10.02 -11.68
C TYR A 10 -8.67 -9.00 -12.30
N LEU A 11 -7.78 -8.50 -11.46
CA LEU A 11 -6.67 -7.64 -11.82
C LEU A 11 -5.37 -8.26 -11.32
N ILE A 12 -4.26 -7.92 -11.96
CA ILE A 12 -2.93 -8.30 -11.50
C ILE A 12 -2.31 -7.08 -10.83
N LYS A 13 -1.93 -7.20 -9.55
CA LYS A 13 -1.24 -6.16 -8.78
C LYS A 13 0.10 -6.69 -8.27
N LEU A 14 1.11 -5.84 -8.19
CA LEU A 14 2.37 -6.18 -7.54
C LEU A 14 2.20 -5.96 -6.03
N ILE A 15 2.23 -7.03 -5.24
CA ILE A 15 2.01 -6.97 -3.79
C ILE A 15 3.30 -7.35 -3.08
N ALA A 16 3.69 -6.50 -2.12
CA ALA A 16 4.67 -6.82 -1.10
C ALA A 16 3.95 -7.39 0.12
N GLU A 17 4.40 -8.53 0.61
CA GLU A 17 3.87 -9.19 1.79
C GLU A 17 5.01 -9.40 2.79
N VAL A 18 4.76 -9.01 4.04
CA VAL A 18 5.67 -9.18 5.16
C VAL A 18 4.90 -9.82 6.30
N SER A 19 5.36 -10.99 6.74
CA SER A 19 4.85 -11.73 7.89
C SER A 19 6.01 -12.46 8.58
N PRO A 20 5.81 -13.07 9.76
CA PRO A 20 6.85 -13.85 10.43
C PRO A 20 7.48 -14.94 9.55
N ASP A 21 6.69 -15.48 8.61
CA ASP A 21 7.08 -16.63 7.78
C ASP A 21 7.31 -16.26 6.30
N ASN A 22 7.04 -15.01 5.90
CA ASN A 22 7.09 -14.60 4.50
C ASN A 22 7.62 -13.17 4.33
N LEU A 23 8.55 -12.99 3.40
CA LEU A 23 9.02 -11.68 2.93
C LEU A 23 9.16 -11.76 1.41
N GLN A 24 8.12 -11.32 0.70
CA GLN A 24 8.04 -11.52 -0.75
C GLN A 24 7.38 -10.33 -1.45
N VAL A 25 7.88 -10.03 -2.65
CA VAL A 25 7.18 -9.18 -3.63
C VAL A 25 6.85 -10.03 -4.85
N SER A 26 5.59 -10.09 -5.24
CA SER A 26 5.18 -10.83 -6.44
C SER A 26 3.86 -10.34 -7.03
N PRO A 27 3.61 -10.56 -8.33
CA PRO A 27 2.29 -10.32 -8.92
C PRO A 27 1.22 -11.23 -8.28
N ARG A 28 0.08 -10.65 -7.89
CA ARG A 28 -1.06 -11.36 -7.31
C ARG A 28 -2.34 -11.03 -8.08
N LEU A 29 -3.21 -12.03 -8.20
CA LEU A 29 -4.58 -11.83 -8.69
C LEU A 29 -5.42 -11.22 -7.56
N VAL A 30 -6.06 -10.09 -7.83
CA VAL A 30 -6.98 -9.42 -6.91
C VAL A 30 -8.33 -9.25 -7.60
N ARG A 31 -9.42 -9.39 -6.84
CA ARG A 31 -10.75 -9.20 -7.39
C ARG A 31 -10.97 -7.73 -7.74
N ARG A 32 -11.58 -7.44 -8.89
CA ARG A 32 -11.99 -6.08 -9.24
C ARG A 32 -12.94 -5.52 -8.18
N GLY A 33 -12.78 -4.25 -7.83
CA GLY A 33 -13.59 -3.60 -6.79
C GLY A 33 -13.27 -4.03 -5.35
N SER A 34 -12.26 -4.87 -5.12
CA SER A 34 -11.70 -5.07 -3.78
C SER A 34 -10.90 -3.86 -3.31
N SER A 35 -10.54 -3.79 -2.03
CA SER A 35 -9.65 -2.74 -1.50
C SER A 35 -8.32 -2.67 -2.23
N TYR A 36 -7.82 -3.79 -2.77
CA TYR A 36 -6.58 -3.86 -3.55
C TYR A 36 -6.70 -3.32 -4.98
N ASP A 37 -7.90 -2.94 -5.42
CA ASP A 37 -8.11 -2.30 -6.72
C ASP A 37 -7.76 -0.80 -6.70
N VAL A 38 -6.53 -0.48 -6.27
CA VAL A 38 -5.99 0.88 -6.34
C VAL A 38 -5.35 1.15 -7.70
N SER A 39 -5.53 2.36 -8.22
CA SER A 39 -5.11 2.75 -9.57
C SER A 39 -4.22 3.98 -9.60
N GLY A 40 -3.49 4.17 -10.70
CA GLY A 40 -2.62 5.33 -10.87
C GLY A 40 -1.38 5.26 -9.98
N THR A 41 -1.04 6.37 -9.32
CA THR A 41 0.09 6.50 -8.40
C THR A 41 -0.30 6.29 -6.93
N LEU A 42 -1.52 5.81 -6.68
CA LEU A 42 -1.96 5.44 -5.34
C LEU A 42 -1.30 4.13 -4.91
N ASN A 43 -0.75 4.15 -3.70
CA ASN A 43 -0.31 2.98 -2.97
C ASN A 43 -1.33 2.64 -1.88
N MET A 44 -1.37 1.36 -1.52
CA MET A 44 -2.13 0.87 -0.37
C MET A 44 -1.24 -0.02 0.48
N ALA A 45 -1.34 0.14 1.80
CA ALA A 45 -0.76 -0.76 2.78
C ALA A 45 -1.85 -1.21 3.75
N THR A 46 -1.90 -2.51 4.03
CA THR A 46 -2.80 -3.10 5.03
C THR A 46 -1.95 -3.74 6.12
N ILE A 47 -2.21 -3.36 7.36
CA ILE A 47 -1.58 -3.92 8.55
C ILE A 47 -2.64 -4.76 9.26
N LYS A 48 -2.34 -6.05 9.43
CA LYS A 48 -3.19 -6.94 10.22
C LYS A 48 -2.85 -6.79 11.68
N THR A 49 -3.83 -6.47 12.51
CA THR A 49 -3.65 -6.28 13.95
C THR A 49 -4.52 -7.26 14.73
N ASP A 50 -4.11 -7.59 15.95
CA ASP A 50 -4.82 -8.51 16.84
C ASP A 50 -6.07 -7.90 17.48
N LEU A 51 -6.07 -6.58 17.68
CA LEU A 51 -7.16 -5.84 18.34
C LEU A 51 -8.01 -5.00 17.39
N ALA A 52 -7.41 -4.36 16.39
CA ALA A 52 -8.10 -3.47 15.46
C ALA A 52 -8.40 -4.12 14.10
N ASP A 53 -8.18 -5.44 13.99
CA ASP A 53 -8.30 -6.20 12.74
C ASP A 53 -7.43 -5.58 11.63
N ASP A 54 -7.84 -5.68 10.37
CA ASP A 54 -7.15 -5.09 9.22
C ASP A 54 -7.28 -3.55 9.19
N VAL A 55 -6.15 -2.85 9.38
CA VAL A 55 -6.04 -1.39 9.20
C VAL A 55 -5.41 -1.09 7.84
N SER A 56 -6.15 -0.43 6.96
CA SER A 56 -5.67 -0.08 5.60
C SER A 56 -5.45 1.43 5.45
N VAL A 57 -4.33 1.80 4.84
CA VAL A 57 -3.98 3.18 4.47
C VAL A 57 -3.83 3.25 2.96
N ILE A 58 -4.51 4.23 2.35
CA ILE A 58 -4.45 4.50 0.91
C ILE A 58 -3.99 5.94 0.72
N GLY A 59 -3.04 6.16 -0.19
CA GLY A 59 -2.54 7.50 -0.48
C GLY A 59 -1.60 7.50 -1.67
N LEU A 60 -1.16 8.69 -2.08
CA LEU A 60 -0.18 8.83 -3.15
C LEU A 60 1.19 8.31 -2.66
N GLY A 61 1.77 7.38 -3.41
CA GLY A 61 3.04 6.75 -3.04
C GLY A 61 4.28 7.45 -3.61
N ALA A 62 4.08 8.38 -4.53
CA ALA A 62 5.13 9.13 -5.20
C ALA A 62 4.59 10.46 -5.72
N GLY A 63 5.48 11.45 -5.80
CA GLY A 63 5.15 12.82 -6.24
C GLY A 63 5.99 13.84 -5.49
N SER A 64 6.27 14.98 -6.11
CA SER A 64 7.18 15.99 -5.55
C SER A 64 6.64 16.59 -4.25
N LEU A 65 5.34 16.92 -4.23
CA LEU A 65 4.68 17.52 -3.07
C LEU A 65 4.51 16.48 -1.94
N GLU A 66 4.12 15.26 -2.30
CA GLU A 66 3.89 14.15 -1.38
C GLU A 66 5.20 13.76 -0.67
N THR A 67 6.29 13.67 -1.44
CA THR A 67 7.62 13.36 -0.89
C THR A 67 8.13 14.50 -0.01
N ALA A 68 7.94 15.76 -0.42
CA ALA A 68 8.30 16.92 0.40
C ALA A 68 7.50 16.97 1.71
N SER A 69 6.21 16.63 1.68
CA SER A 69 5.38 16.56 2.87
C SER A 69 5.86 15.48 3.85
N ALA A 70 6.23 14.29 3.36
CA ALA A 70 6.76 13.23 4.20
C ALA A 70 8.06 13.66 4.91
N MET A 71 9.00 14.25 4.16
CA MET A 71 10.25 14.77 4.74
C MET A 71 10.00 15.84 5.82
N LEU A 72 9.05 16.75 5.59
CA LEU A 72 8.72 17.79 6.56
C LEU A 72 8.07 17.22 7.83
N THR A 73 7.21 16.21 7.70
CA THR A 73 6.62 15.50 8.85
C THR A 73 7.69 14.87 9.72
N ASP A 74 8.69 14.23 9.12
CA ASP A 74 9.83 13.64 9.85
C ASP A 74 10.64 14.72 10.58
N LEU A 75 10.93 15.84 9.91
CA LEU A 75 11.65 16.96 10.52
C LEU A 75 10.90 17.53 11.72
N ILE A 76 9.59 17.78 11.61
CA ILE A 76 8.76 18.27 12.71
C ILE A 76 8.76 17.27 13.87
N SER A 77 8.66 15.97 13.57
CA SER A 77 8.65 14.91 14.59
C SER A 77 9.96 14.88 15.38
N ILE A 78 11.10 14.99 14.70
CA ILE A 78 12.43 15.05 15.35
C ILE A 78 12.55 16.30 16.23
N LEU A 79 12.10 17.46 15.75
CA LEU A 79 12.16 18.71 16.50
C LEU A 79 11.28 18.69 17.76
N LYS A 80 10.09 18.09 17.68
CA LYS A 80 9.19 17.93 18.83
C LYS A 80 9.75 16.98 19.89
N ASN A 81 10.39 15.89 19.49
CA ASN A 81 10.96 14.88 20.40
C ASN A 81 12.28 15.30 21.05
N LYS A 82 12.87 16.44 20.66
CA LYS A 82 14.11 16.98 21.23
C LYS A 82 13.90 17.89 22.45
N ASN A 83 12.66 18.32 22.68
CA ASN A 83 12.23 19.04 23.88
C ASN A 83 11.54 18.07 24.85
#